data_AF-A0A183KIB8-F1
#
_entry.id   AF-A0A183KIB8-F1
#
_cell.length_a   1.000
_cell.length_b   1.000
_cell.length_c   1.000
_cell.angle_alpha   90.00
_cell.angle_beta   90.00
_cell.angle_gamma   90.00
#
_symmetry.space_group_name_H-M   'P 1'
#
loop_
_entity.id
_entity.type
_entity.pdbx_description
1 polymer ?
#
loop_
_entity_poly.entity_id
_entity_poly.type
_entity_poly.pdbx_seq_one_letter_code
_entity_poly.pdbx_strand_id
1 'polypeptide(L)'
;MLISSIEMQLLSNLCYAINARRTLAIGTYTGYSALSIAEVLPSDGRLVAVNQTDEYLKDYCLPAWKKAGVESKIDFRHGSDVQILQNLIDNGESETFDFALIDGEKENYSKYYELCLKLVRPRGIIAIDNVSLFYLRAHVLCIRIHLKSTFMTN
;
A
#
# COMPACT_ATOMS: atom_id res chain seq x y z
N MET A 1 3.38 -13.67 2.28
CA MET A 1 2.65 -14.79 1.63
C MET A 1 1.81 -14.21 0.51
N LEU A 2 1.29 -14.99 -0.43
CA LEU A 2 0.32 -14.44 -1.39
C LEU A 2 -0.99 -14.09 -0.70
N ILE A 3 -1.50 -12.89 -0.99
CA ILE A 3 -2.85 -12.45 -0.64
C ILE A 3 -3.86 -13.25 -1.47
N SER A 4 -5.01 -13.59 -0.88
CA SER A 4 -6.05 -14.34 -1.59
C SER A 4 -6.60 -13.53 -2.77
N SER A 5 -7.05 -14.20 -3.84
CA SER A 5 -7.58 -13.52 -5.02
C SER A 5 -8.84 -12.68 -4.73
N ILE A 6 -9.70 -13.15 -3.83
CA ILE A 6 -10.90 -12.42 -3.43
C ILE A 6 -10.57 -11.13 -2.67
N GLU A 7 -9.55 -11.19 -1.82
CA GLU A 7 -9.06 -10.02 -1.11
C GLU A 7 -8.39 -9.03 -2.06
N MET A 8 -7.54 -9.49 -2.98
CA MET A 8 -6.97 -8.59 -3.98
C MET A 8 -8.03 -7.98 -4.90
N GLN A 9 -9.08 -8.71 -5.24
CA GLN A 9 -10.19 -8.14 -6.00
C GLN A 9 -10.89 -7.02 -5.21
N LEU A 10 -11.13 -7.22 -3.91
CA LEU A 10 -11.70 -6.19 -3.04
C LEU A 10 -10.79 -4.95 -2.97
N LEU A 11 -9.50 -5.13 -2.69
CA LEU A 11 -8.54 -4.02 -2.56
C LEU A 11 -8.39 -3.24 -3.87
N SER A 12 -8.38 -3.95 -5.01
CA SER A 12 -8.31 -3.34 -6.34
C SER A 12 -9.61 -2.56 -6.65
N ASN A 13 -10.77 -3.10 -6.29
CA ASN A 13 -12.04 -2.40 -6.42
C ASN A 13 -12.08 -1.13 -5.55
N LEU A 14 -11.50 -1.15 -4.35
CA LEU A 14 -11.39 0.03 -3.50
C LEU A 14 -10.50 1.10 -4.14
N CYS A 15 -9.33 0.71 -4.66
CA CYS A 15 -8.44 1.63 -5.39
C CYS A 15 -9.16 2.27 -6.59
N TYR A 16 -9.88 1.47 -7.37
CA TYR A 16 -10.68 1.95 -8.50
C TYR A 16 -11.80 2.90 -8.06
N ALA A 17 -12.56 2.52 -7.02
CA ALA A 17 -13.70 3.29 -6.53
C ALA A 17 -13.32 4.67 -5.98
N ILE A 18 -12.13 4.80 -5.38
CA ILE A 18 -11.62 6.08 -4.89
C ILE A 18 -10.85 6.87 -5.96
N ASN A 19 -10.77 6.35 -7.20
CA ASN A 19 -9.95 6.89 -8.28
C ASN A 19 -8.49 7.12 -7.85
N ALA A 20 -7.89 6.13 -7.20
CA ALA A 20 -6.53 6.20 -6.68
C ALA A 20 -5.53 6.46 -7.82
N ARG A 21 -4.61 7.40 -7.61
CA ARG A 21 -3.52 7.71 -8.54
C ARG A 21 -2.16 7.44 -7.94
N ARG A 22 -1.96 7.69 -6.64
CA ARG A 22 -0.68 7.44 -5.95
C ARG A 22 -0.92 6.43 -4.84
N THR A 23 -0.34 5.24 -4.97
CA THR A 23 -0.52 4.15 -4.00
C THR A 23 0.80 3.66 -3.45
N LEU A 24 0.74 3.05 -2.27
CA LEU A 24 1.90 2.50 -1.56
C LEU A 24 1.58 1.04 -1.19
N ALA A 25 2.53 0.13 -1.40
CA ALA A 25 2.43 -1.25 -0.92
C ALA A 25 3.71 -1.64 -0.18
N ILE A 26 3.58 -2.07 1.07
CA ILE A 26 4.68 -2.54 1.91
C ILE A 26 4.59 -4.06 1.96
N GLY A 27 5.63 -4.74 1.48
CA GLY A 27 5.63 -6.18 1.27
C GLY A 27 5.25 -6.52 -0.18
N THR A 28 6.25 -6.80 -1.01
CA THR A 28 6.03 -7.12 -2.44
C THR A 28 6.03 -8.63 -2.70
N TYR A 29 6.88 -9.39 -2.00
CA TYR A 29 7.11 -10.82 -2.27
C TYR A 29 7.26 -11.11 -3.78
N THR A 30 6.41 -11.96 -4.37
CA THR A 30 6.40 -12.30 -5.80
C THR A 30 5.61 -11.32 -6.69
N GLY A 31 5.13 -10.19 -6.12
CA GLY A 31 4.60 -9.06 -6.88
C GLY A 31 3.11 -9.09 -7.21
N TYR A 32 2.34 -10.06 -6.69
CA TYR A 32 0.91 -10.21 -7.00
C TYR A 32 0.04 -9.03 -6.53
N SER A 33 0.27 -8.54 -5.30
CA SER A 33 -0.45 -7.39 -4.75
C SER A 33 -0.14 -6.12 -5.55
N ALA A 34 1.14 -5.90 -5.86
CA ALA A 34 1.60 -4.77 -6.66
C ALA A 34 1.02 -4.77 -8.07
N LEU A 35 1.00 -5.93 -8.72
CA LEU A 35 0.37 -6.12 -10.04
C LEU A 35 -1.10 -5.74 -10.00
N SER A 36 -1.86 -6.34 -9.07
CA SER A 36 -3.33 -6.17 -9.03
C SER A 36 -3.73 -4.72 -8.74
N ILE A 37 -3.00 -4.03 -7.84
CA ILE A 37 -3.22 -2.61 -7.58
C ILE A 37 -2.88 -1.79 -8.84
N ALA A 38 -1.73 -2.03 -9.47
CA ALA A 38 -1.28 -1.24 -10.63
C ALA A 38 -2.19 -1.40 -11.87
N GLU A 39 -2.85 -2.55 -12.02
CA GLU A 39 -3.81 -2.81 -13.10
C GLU A 39 -5.01 -1.85 -13.07
N VAL A 40 -5.52 -1.52 -11.88
CA VAL A 40 -6.70 -0.66 -11.73
C VAL A 40 -6.39 0.84 -11.66
N LEU A 41 -5.12 1.23 -11.53
CA LEU A 41 -4.71 2.63 -11.57
C LEU A 41 -4.87 3.21 -12.99
N PRO A 42 -5.13 4.53 -13.13
CA PRO A 42 -5.08 5.17 -14.43
C PRO A 42 -3.67 5.10 -15.05
N SER A 43 -3.54 5.49 -16.32
CA SER A 43 -2.27 5.39 -17.07
C SER A 43 -1.14 6.24 -16.47
N ASP A 44 -1.48 7.34 -15.81
CA ASP A 44 -0.56 8.22 -15.08
C ASP A 44 -0.41 7.83 -13.60
N GLY A 45 -1.11 6.79 -13.16
CA GLY A 45 -1.05 6.29 -11.79
C GLY A 45 0.28 5.65 -11.46
N ARG A 46 0.65 5.70 -10.18
CA ARG A 46 1.92 5.22 -9.64
C ARG A 46 1.69 4.43 -8.35
N LEU A 47 2.29 3.26 -8.30
CA LEU A 47 2.43 2.44 -7.10
C LEU A 47 3.89 2.48 -6.66
N VAL A 48 4.17 2.89 -5.43
CA VAL A 48 5.46 2.64 -4.77
C VAL A 48 5.35 1.28 -4.07
N ALA A 49 6.12 0.30 -4.53
CA ALA A 49 6.19 -1.03 -3.96
C ALA A 49 7.49 -1.17 -3.16
N VAL A 50 7.40 -1.52 -1.87
CA VAL A 50 8.54 -1.58 -0.96
C VAL A 50 8.74 -3.01 -0.50
N ASN A 51 9.99 -3.48 -0.47
CA ASN A 51 10.33 -4.78 0.08
C ASN A 51 11.79 -4.82 0.55
N GLN A 52 12.05 -5.57 1.62
CA GLN A 52 13.40 -5.73 2.17
C GLN A 52 14.34 -6.57 1.29
N THR A 53 13.79 -7.43 0.44
CA THR A 53 14.54 -8.28 -0.49
C THR A 53 14.06 -8.07 -1.92
N ASP A 54 14.98 -8.15 -2.88
CA ASP A 54 14.70 -8.15 -4.31
C ASP A 54 14.81 -9.54 -4.96
N GLU A 55 14.92 -10.60 -4.15
CA GLU A 55 15.11 -11.99 -4.60
C GLU A 55 14.13 -12.40 -5.72
N TYR A 56 12.85 -12.04 -5.59
CA TYR A 56 11.81 -12.41 -6.55
C TYR A 56 11.61 -11.39 -7.69
N LEU A 57 12.31 -10.26 -7.64
CA LEU A 57 12.07 -9.13 -8.53
C LEU A 57 12.31 -9.50 -10.01
N LYS A 58 13.46 -10.13 -10.30
CA LYS A 58 13.87 -10.46 -11.67
C LYS A 58 13.08 -11.62 -12.25
N ASP A 59 12.82 -12.64 -11.45
CA ASP A 59 12.31 -13.91 -11.95
C ASP A 59 10.77 -13.98 -11.94
N TYR A 60 10.10 -13.23 -11.06
CA TYR A 60 8.64 -13.26 -10.91
C TYR A 60 7.99 -11.90 -11.16
N CYS A 61 8.44 -10.86 -10.46
CA CYS A 61 7.77 -9.56 -10.48
C CYS A 61 7.84 -8.89 -11.85
N LEU A 62 9.04 -8.61 -12.36
CA LEU A 62 9.22 -7.88 -13.62
C LEU A 62 8.59 -8.60 -14.83
N PRO A 63 8.74 -9.94 -14.99
CA PRO A 63 8.06 -10.64 -16.09
C PRO A 63 6.54 -10.54 -16.01
N ALA A 64 5.96 -10.68 -14.81
CA ALA A 64 4.52 -10.56 -14.61
C ALA A 64 4.01 -9.14 -14.89
N TRP A 65 4.68 -8.12 -14.33
CA TRP A 65 4.31 -6.72 -14.52
C TRP A 65 4.44 -6.27 -15.98
N LYS A 66 5.48 -6.75 -16.70
CA LYS A 66 5.64 -6.53 -18.15
C LYS A 66 4.52 -7.16 -18.94
N LYS A 67 4.21 -8.42 -18.66
CA LYS A 67 3.15 -9.16 -19.36
C LYS A 67 1.78 -8.51 -19.17
N ALA A 68 1.51 -7.96 -17.98
CA ALA A 68 0.29 -7.21 -17.69
C ALA A 68 0.30 -5.75 -18.20
N GLY A 69 1.44 -5.25 -18.70
CA GLY A 69 1.57 -3.88 -19.21
C GLY A 69 1.55 -2.80 -18.11
N VAL A 70 1.84 -3.17 -16.86
CA VAL A 70 1.78 -2.27 -15.69
C VAL A 70 3.13 -1.91 -15.10
N GLU A 71 4.23 -2.52 -15.58
CA GLU A 71 5.59 -2.26 -15.09
C GLU A 71 5.90 -0.77 -14.96
N SER A 72 5.50 0.04 -15.94
CA SER A 72 5.76 1.47 -15.95
C SER A 72 5.06 2.24 -14.82
N LYS A 73 4.04 1.67 -14.17
CA LYS A 73 3.34 2.27 -13.03
C LYS A 73 3.97 1.90 -11.68
N ILE A 74 4.84 0.89 -11.63
CA ILE A 74 5.37 0.33 -10.38
C ILE A 74 6.80 0.85 -10.14
N ASP A 75 6.97 1.63 -9.08
CA ASP A 75 8.26 2.06 -8.54
C ASP A 75 8.66 1.10 -7.40
N PHE A 76 9.46 0.09 -7.71
CA PHE A 76 9.95 -0.86 -6.72
C PHE A 76 11.17 -0.33 -5.97
N ARG A 77 11.13 -0.35 -4.64
CA ARG A 77 12.20 0.11 -3.76
C ARG A 77 12.66 -1.01 -2.83
N HIS A 78 13.90 -1.42 -3.02
CA HIS A 78 14.60 -2.39 -2.17
C HIS A 78 15.24 -1.65 -0.99
N GLY A 79 14.94 -2.09 0.23
CA GLY A 79 15.68 -1.70 1.44
C GLY A 79 14.82 -1.85 2.70
N SER A 80 15.26 -1.26 3.81
CA SER A 80 14.45 -1.24 5.04
C SER A 80 13.15 -0.47 4.79
N ASP A 81 12.02 -1.17 4.92
CA ASP A 81 10.69 -0.59 4.71
C ASP A 81 10.50 0.71 5.51
N VAL A 82 10.83 0.68 6.81
CA VAL A 82 10.70 1.85 7.70
C VAL A 82 11.53 3.04 7.21
N GLN A 83 12.77 2.80 6.78
CA GLN A 83 13.62 3.88 6.27
C GLN A 83 13.11 4.42 4.95
N ILE A 84 12.60 3.57 4.06
CA ILE A 84 12.02 4.00 2.77
C ILE A 84 10.79 4.87 3.00
N LEU A 85 9.91 4.47 3.93
CA LEU A 85 8.73 5.26 4.31
C LEU A 85 9.13 6.59 4.96
N GLN A 86 10.13 6.59 5.84
CA GLN A 86 10.64 7.84 6.44
C GLN A 86 11.24 8.77 5.38
N ASN A 87 12.03 8.22 4.45
CA ASN A 87 12.60 9.00 3.34
C ASN A 87 11.51 9.59 2.43
N LEU A 88 10.38 8.90 2.22
CA LEU A 88 9.24 9.49 1.51
C LEU A 88 8.73 10.73 2.24
N ILE A 89 8.52 10.64 3.56
CA ILE A 89 8.07 11.78 4.39
C ILE A 89 9.07 12.93 4.30
N ASP A 90 10.35 12.64 4.50
CA ASP A 90 11.43 13.63 4.53
C ASP A 90 11.61 14.34 3.17
N ASN A 91 11.27 13.66 2.08
CA ASN A 91 11.26 14.21 0.72
C ASN A 91 9.95 14.95 0.36
N GLY A 92 9.08 15.23 1.34
CA GLY A 92 7.88 16.03 1.13
C GLY A 92 6.67 15.27 0.59
N GLU A 93 6.68 13.94 0.63
CA GLU A 93 5.57 13.09 0.16
C GLU A 93 4.46 12.91 1.20
N SER A 94 4.45 13.73 2.25
CA SER A 94 3.42 13.70 3.29
C SER A 94 2.04 13.98 2.69
N GLU A 95 1.05 13.20 3.08
CA GLU A 95 -0.35 13.31 2.63
C GLU A 95 -0.53 13.28 1.10
N THR A 96 0.34 12.57 0.37
CA THR A 96 0.27 12.46 -1.10
C THR A 96 -0.36 11.16 -1.60
N PHE A 97 -0.41 10.11 -0.76
CA PHE A 97 -0.90 8.80 -1.17
C PHE A 97 -2.42 8.67 -0.97
N ASP A 98 -3.12 8.11 -1.96
CA ASP A 98 -4.56 7.83 -1.91
C ASP A 98 -4.87 6.54 -1.13
N PHE A 99 -3.98 5.56 -1.26
CA PHE A 99 -4.14 4.21 -0.73
C PHE A 99 -2.79 3.65 -0.28
N ALA A 100 -2.76 2.96 0.86
CA ALA A 100 -1.61 2.19 1.32
C ALA A 100 -2.02 0.77 1.72
N LEU A 101 -1.26 -0.24 1.27
CA LEU A 101 -1.34 -1.62 1.74
C LEU A 101 -0.16 -1.95 2.65
N ILE A 102 -0.44 -2.46 3.83
CA ILE A 102 0.54 -2.96 4.80
C ILE A 102 0.44 -4.49 4.82
N ASP A 103 1.43 -5.17 4.24
CA ASP A 103 1.60 -6.64 4.23
C ASP A 103 3.09 -7.03 4.36
N GLY A 104 3.78 -6.36 5.30
CA GLY A 104 5.19 -6.60 5.62
C GLY A 104 5.42 -7.49 6.84
N GLU A 105 6.54 -7.27 7.53
CA GLU A 105 6.85 -7.92 8.81
C GLU A 105 5.94 -7.42 9.94
N LYS A 106 5.33 -8.35 10.67
CA LYS A 106 4.28 -8.07 11.67
C LYS A 106 4.78 -7.23 12.83
N GLU A 107 6.03 -7.43 13.21
CA GLU A 107 6.73 -6.71 14.28
C GLU A 107 6.77 -5.21 14.02
N ASN A 108 6.67 -4.79 12.76
CA ASN A 108 6.72 -3.40 12.35
C ASN A 108 5.35 -2.81 11.98
N TYR A 109 4.24 -3.55 12.07
CA TYR A 109 2.92 -3.06 11.65
C TYR A 109 2.52 -1.73 12.30
N SER A 110 2.75 -1.58 13.61
CA SER A 110 2.47 -0.31 14.30
C SER A 110 3.30 0.84 13.72
N LYS A 111 4.57 0.60 13.38
CA LYS A 111 5.43 1.63 12.76
C LYS A 111 4.97 1.94 11.34
N TYR A 112 4.67 0.92 10.53
CA TYR A 112 4.15 1.10 9.19
C TYR A 112 2.86 1.90 9.20
N TYR A 113 1.95 1.60 10.14
CA TYR A 113 0.70 2.32 10.30
C TYR A 113 0.92 3.80 10.63
N GLU A 114 1.76 4.12 11.61
CA GLU A 114 2.07 5.52 11.98
C GLU A 114 2.73 6.30 10.85
N LEU A 115 3.60 5.66 10.06
CA LEU A 115 4.20 6.27 8.87
C LEU A 115 3.20 6.45 7.75
N CYS A 116 2.34 5.45 7.51
CA CYS A 116 1.26 5.53 6.52
C CYS A 116 0.24 6.61 6.89
N LEU A 117 -0.05 6.84 8.18
CA LEU A 117 -0.92 7.93 8.61
C LEU A 117 -0.39 9.32 8.19
N LYS A 118 0.93 9.49 8.11
CA LYS A 118 1.57 10.72 7.64
C LYS A 118 1.62 10.80 6.12
N LEU A 119 1.80 9.68 5.44
CA LEU A 119 1.94 9.60 3.97
C LEU A 119 0.60 9.61 3.23
N VAL A 120 -0.43 8.97 3.79
CA VAL A 120 -1.75 8.85 3.17
C VAL A 120 -2.56 10.11 3.44
N ARG A 121 -3.13 10.70 2.38
CA ARG A 121 -3.91 11.93 2.47
C ARG A 121 -5.15 11.78 3.35
N PRO A 122 -5.74 12.89 3.85
CA PRO A 122 -7.06 12.84 4.44
C PRO A 122 -8.08 12.17 3.52
N ARG A 123 -8.91 11.28 4.09
CA ARG A 123 -9.89 10.43 3.37
C ARG A 123 -9.26 9.38 2.45
N GLY A 124 -7.94 9.19 2.50
CA GLY A 124 -7.30 8.03 1.91
C GLY A 124 -7.54 6.76 2.73
N ILE A 125 -7.14 5.63 2.15
CA ILE A 125 -7.38 4.30 2.72
C ILE A 125 -6.05 3.67 3.12
N ILE A 126 -5.98 3.12 4.34
CA ILE A 126 -4.90 2.23 4.78
C ILE A 126 -5.52 0.84 4.99
N ALA A 127 -5.09 -0.13 4.18
CA ALA A 127 -5.44 -1.52 4.31
C ALA A 127 -4.29 -2.28 4.99
N ILE A 128 -4.61 -3.10 5.99
CA ILE A 128 -3.63 -3.92 6.71
C ILE A 128 -4.05 -5.38 6.57
N ASP A 129 -3.20 -6.20 5.95
CA ASP A 129 -3.47 -7.63 5.78
C ASP A 129 -3.03 -8.42 7.03
N ASN A 130 -3.63 -9.59 7.24
CA ASN A 130 -3.30 -10.56 8.28
C ASN A 130 -3.28 -9.96 9.70
N VAL A 131 -4.24 -9.09 10.04
CA VAL A 131 -4.39 -8.59 11.41
C VAL A 131 -4.94 -9.73 12.28
N SER A 132 -4.07 -10.43 12.98
CA SER A 132 -4.46 -11.46 13.93
C SER A 132 -4.85 -10.81 15.26
N LEU A 133 -6.13 -10.53 15.46
CA LEU A 133 -6.73 -10.46 16.79
C LEU A 133 -7.18 -11.88 17.14
N PHE A 134 -6.42 -12.55 18.03
CA PHE A 134 -6.78 -13.81 18.71
C PHE A 134 -7.63 -14.80 17.87
N TYR A 135 -6.98 -15.71 17.14
CA TYR A 135 -7.59 -16.84 16.42
C TYR A 135 -8.59 -16.54 15.28
N LEU A 136 -8.86 -15.27 14.95
CA LEU A 136 -9.52 -14.88 13.71
C LEU A 136 -8.54 -14.08 12.84
N ARG A 137 -8.39 -14.48 11.57
CA ARG A 137 -7.87 -13.57 10.54
C ARG A 137 -8.89 -12.43 10.42
N ALA A 138 -8.59 -11.28 11.01
CA ALA A 138 -9.34 -10.06 10.79
C ALA A 138 -8.59 -9.20 9.78
N HIS A 139 -9.32 -8.54 8.89
CA HIS A 139 -8.77 -7.51 8.01
C HIS A 139 -9.20 -6.17 8.60
N VAL A 140 -8.24 -5.28 8.87
CA VAL A 140 -8.56 -3.94 9.36
C VAL A 140 -8.41 -2.98 8.19
N LEU A 141 -9.56 -2.55 7.68
CA LEU A 141 -9.63 -1.41 6.76
C LEU A 141 -9.74 -0.14 7.60
N CYS A 142 -8.66 0.63 7.68
CA CYS A 142 -8.69 1.94 8.31
C CYS A 142 -8.89 3.00 7.22
N ILE A 143 -10.09 3.58 7.16
CA ILE A 143 -10.30 4.81 6.39
C ILE A 143 -9.85 5.96 7.28
N ARG A 144 -8.90 6.79 6.80
CA ARG A 144 -8.48 7.99 7.52
C ARG A 144 -9.60 9.03 7.45
N ILE A 145 -10.64 8.85 8.27
CA ILE A 145 -11.73 9.81 8.44
C ILE A 145 -11.22 10.88 9.41
N HIS A 146 -10.77 12.01 8.86
CA HIS A 146 -10.57 13.19 9.68
C HIS A 146 -11.96 13.75 10.02
N LEU A 147 -12.55 13.30 11.13
CA LEU A 147 -13.61 14.06 11.78
C LEU A 147 -12.94 15.33 12.30
N LYS A 148 -13.02 16.45 11.55
CA LYS A 148 -12.77 17.76 12.16
C LYS A 148 -13.78 17.88 13.29
N SER A 149 -13.32 17.78 14.53
CA SER A 149 -14.11 18.20 15.68
C SER A 149 -14.39 19.69 15.51
N THR A 150 -15.55 20.01 14.92
CA THR A 150 -16.08 21.38 14.90
C THR A 150 -17.08 21.55 16.05
N PHE A 151 -16.83 20.85 17.16
CA PHE A 151 -17.53 21.04 18.42
C PHE A 151 -16.48 21.40 19.48
N MET A 152 -16.73 22.52 20.16
CA MET A 152 -15.91 23.21 21.18
C MET A 152 -14.97 24.30 20.65
N THR A 153 -15.53 25.48 20.35
CA THR A 153 -15.39 26.71 21.19
C THR A 153 -16.16 27.88 20.57
N ASN A 154 -17.32 28.18 21.16
CA ASN A 154 -17.83 29.53 21.45
C ASN A 154 -18.68 29.39 22.72
#